data_AF-A0A6I9YEA1-F1
#
_entry.id   AF-A0A6I9YEA1-F1
#
_cell.length_a   1.000
_cell.length_b   1.000
_cell.length_c   1.000
_cell.angle_alpha   90.00
_cell.angle_beta   90.00
_cell.angle_gamma   90.00
#
_symmetry.space_group_name_H-M   'P 1'
#
loop_
_entity.id
_entity.type
_entity.pdbx_description
1 polymer ?
#
loop_
_entity_poly.entity_id
_entity_poly.type
_entity_poly.pdbx_seq_one_letter_code
_entity_poly.pdbx_strand_id
1 'polypeptide(L)'
;MAYGQTGSGKTYTMLGPQLENSFCFSVEDETELGIIPRASKEVFRLLSEKSPGSHWVEVSVVEVYNNEVFDLLAKDNSGKLNGIKRGIMTNKEGKNDIPLLTNDSSLDR
;
A
#
# COMPACT_ATOMS: atom_id res chain seq x y z
N MET A 1 -2.58 12.09 5.07
CA MET A 1 -3.51 12.15 3.92
C MET A 1 -3.09 13.29 3.01
N ALA A 2 -3.25 13.13 1.69
CA ALA A 2 -3.00 14.20 0.71
C ALA A 2 -4.33 14.66 0.10
N TYR A 3 -4.65 15.95 0.18
CA TYR A 3 -5.91 16.53 -0.28
C TYR A 3 -5.66 17.79 -1.12
N GLY A 4 -6.47 18.02 -2.14
CA GLY A 4 -6.32 19.14 -3.09
C GLY A 4 -6.95 18.87 -4.45
N GLN A 5 -6.89 19.82 -5.37
CA GLN A 5 -7.43 19.70 -6.73
C GLN A 5 -6.67 18.70 -7.62
N THR A 6 -7.28 18.15 -8.66
CA THR A 6 -6.58 17.32 -9.65
C THR A 6 -5.40 18.09 -10.27
N GLY A 7 -4.26 17.43 -10.46
CA GLY A 7 -3.03 18.07 -10.92
C GLY A 7 -2.22 18.81 -9.85
N SER A 8 -2.68 18.87 -8.59
CA SER A 8 -1.95 19.53 -7.48
C SER A 8 -0.76 18.74 -6.93
N GLY A 9 -0.32 17.67 -7.60
CA GLY A 9 0.84 16.88 -7.15
C GLY A 9 0.60 15.90 -6.00
N LYS A 10 -0.65 15.59 -5.60
CA LYS A 10 -0.93 14.63 -4.50
C LYS A 10 -0.22 13.28 -4.68
N THR A 11 -0.34 12.69 -5.88
CA THR A 11 0.31 11.42 -6.22
C THR A 11 1.83 11.56 -6.19
N TYR A 12 2.35 12.66 -6.72
CA TYR A 12 3.79 12.96 -6.70
C TYR A 12 4.33 13.07 -5.27
N THR A 13 3.63 13.74 -4.35
CA THR A 13 4.04 13.81 -2.94
C THR A 13 3.98 12.43 -2.25
N MET A 14 2.92 11.65 -2.47
CA MET A 14 2.72 10.37 -1.78
C MET A 14 3.62 9.25 -2.30
N LEU A 15 3.79 9.15 -3.62
CA LEU A 15 4.53 8.07 -4.29
C LEU A 15 5.90 8.52 -4.82
N GLY A 16 6.05 9.77 -5.22
CA GLY A 16 7.22 10.26 -5.96
C GLY A 16 6.93 10.37 -7.46
N PRO A 17 7.94 10.68 -8.28
CA PRO A 17 7.83 10.62 -9.73
C PRO A 17 7.54 9.17 -10.16
N GLN A 18 6.56 9.01 -11.04
CA GLN A 18 6.29 7.72 -11.67
C GLN A 18 7.09 7.64 -12.96
N LEU A 19 7.91 6.60 -13.11
CA LEU A 19 8.48 6.26 -14.42
C LEU A 19 7.38 5.59 -15.25
N GLU A 20 7.20 6.02 -16.49
CA GLU A 20 6.19 5.44 -17.38
C GLU A 20 6.35 3.91 -17.43
N ASN A 21 5.26 3.20 -17.11
CA ASN A 21 5.12 1.74 -17.15
C ASN A 21 5.86 0.92 -16.08
N SER A 22 6.31 1.50 -14.96
CA SER A 22 6.75 0.70 -13.82
C SER A 22 6.46 1.39 -12.49
N PHE A 23 5.90 0.63 -11.54
CA PHE A 23 5.98 0.95 -10.10
C PHE A 23 7.42 0.77 -9.56
N CYS A 24 8.42 0.86 -10.44
CA CYS A 24 9.82 0.82 -10.06
C CYS A 24 10.19 2.25 -9.69
N PHE A 25 10.33 2.48 -8.40
CA PHE A 25 10.99 3.68 -7.90
C PHE A 25 12.46 3.54 -8.29
N SER A 26 12.95 4.38 -9.20
CA SER A 26 14.38 4.45 -9.48
C SER A 26 15.08 4.79 -8.16
N VAL A 27 15.67 3.79 -7.52
CA VAL A 27 16.44 3.90 -6.26
C VAL A 27 17.69 4.77 -6.45
N GLU A 28 17.97 5.12 -7.71
CA GLU A 28 19.11 5.91 -8.16
C GLU A 28 19.09 7.33 -7.58
N ASP A 29 17.91 7.91 -7.32
CA ASP A 29 17.77 9.19 -6.64
C ASP A 29 16.77 9.13 -5.47
N GLU A 30 17.28 8.75 -4.30
CA GLU A 30 16.54 8.73 -3.02
C GLU A 30 15.88 10.08 -2.69
N THR A 31 16.34 11.20 -3.25
CA THR A 31 15.78 12.52 -2.97
C THR A 31 14.38 12.69 -3.58
N GLU A 32 14.06 11.94 -4.64
CA GLU A 32 12.78 12.06 -5.34
C GLU A 32 11.67 11.15 -4.80
N LEU A 33 11.97 10.23 -3.87
CA LEU A 33 10.98 9.27 -3.34
C LEU A 33 9.76 9.96 -2.72
N GLY A 34 8.58 9.32 -2.76
CA GLY A 34 7.38 9.81 -2.08
C GLY A 34 7.39 9.60 -0.56
N ILE A 35 6.34 10.07 0.11
CA ILE A 35 6.12 9.82 1.54
C ILE A 35 5.99 8.33 1.85
N ILE A 36 5.27 7.55 1.03
CA ILE A 36 5.04 6.11 1.25
C ILE A 36 6.35 5.32 1.26
N PRO A 37 7.18 5.32 0.19
CA PRO A 37 8.43 4.56 0.19
C PRO A 37 9.41 5.00 1.29
N ARG A 38 9.49 6.31 1.61
CA ARG A 38 10.31 6.81 2.71
C ARG A 38 9.86 6.30 4.08
N ALA A 39 8.56 6.34 4.35
CA ALA A 39 8.00 5.84 5.60
C ALA A 39 8.21 4.33 5.74
N SER A 40 8.01 3.57 4.66
CA SER A 40 8.30 2.13 4.65
C SER A 40 9.77 1.85 4.99
N LYS A 41 10.71 2.52 4.32
CA LYS A 41 12.16 2.38 4.59
C LYS A 41 12.50 2.67 6.06
N GLU A 42 11.91 3.73 6.61
CA GLU A 42 12.11 4.11 8.01
C GLU A 42 11.57 3.06 8.99
N VAL A 43 10.40 2.47 8.72
CA VAL A 43 9.86 1.38 9.54
C VAL A 43 10.83 0.20 9.58
N PHE A 44 11.36 -0.23 8.43
CA PHE A 44 12.33 -1.33 8.38
C PHE A 44 13.66 -0.98 9.04
N ARG A 45 14.14 0.26 8.93
CA ARG A 45 15.32 0.74 9.66
C ARG A 45 15.12 0.65 11.17
N LEU A 46 13.96 1.08 11.67
CA LEU A 46 13.66 1.01 13.11
C LEU A 46 13.50 -0.43 13.61
N LEU A 47 13.02 -1.34 12.75
CA LEU A 47 12.94 -2.77 13.08
C LEU A 47 14.33 -3.41 13.14
N SER A 48 15.26 -3.02 12.26
CA SER A 48 16.62 -3.57 12.27
C SER A 48 17.47 -3.08 13.45
N GLU A 49 17.15 -1.91 14.01
CA GLU A 49 17.82 -1.32 15.18
C GLU A 49 17.31 -1.86 16.53
N LYS A 50 16.16 -2.54 16.54
CA LYS A 50 15.61 -3.16 17.76
C LYS A 50 16.38 -4.42 18.15
N SER A 51 16.26 -4.80 19.42
CA SER A 51 16.82 -6.05 19.95
C SER A 51 16.34 -7.25 19.12
N PRO A 52 17.19 -8.29 18.95
CA PRO A 52 16.81 -9.50 18.21
C PRO A 52 15.48 -10.05 18.71
N GLY A 53 14.50 -10.10 17.81
CA GLY A 53 13.14 -10.55 18.10
C GLY A 53 12.39 -10.77 16.79
N SER A 54 11.38 -11.64 16.83
CA SER A 54 10.52 -11.86 15.67
C SER A 54 9.53 -10.70 15.55
N HIS A 55 9.57 -10.01 14.42
CA HIS A 55 8.63 -8.95 14.06
C HIS A 55 7.88 -9.41 12.82
N TRP A 56 6.60 -9.06 12.72
CA TRP A 56 5.80 -9.31 11.52
C TRP A 56 5.32 -7.97 10.97
N VAL A 57 5.41 -7.83 9.65
CA VAL A 57 4.95 -6.65 8.92
C VAL A 57 3.97 -7.13 7.86
N GLU A 58 2.80 -6.51 7.83
CA GLU A 58 1.78 -6.77 6.82
C GLU A 58 1.48 -5.47 6.06
N VAL A 59 1.32 -5.59 4.74
CA VAL A 59 0.92 -4.48 3.88
C VAL A 59 -0.34 -4.86 3.12
N SER A 60 -1.36 -4.02 3.20
CA SER A 60 -2.57 -4.09 2.37
C SER A 60 -2.68 -2.83 1.52
N VAL A 61 -2.96 -2.97 0.21
CA VAL A 61 -3.19 -1.84 -0.69
C VAL A 61 -4.61 -1.90 -1.23
N VAL A 62 -5.36 -0.83 -1.00
CA VAL A 62 -6.80 -0.77 -1.27
C VAL A 62 -7.14 0.48 -2.07
N GLU A 63 -8.00 0.33 -3.09
CA GLU A 63 -8.62 1.44 -3.80
C GLU A 63 -10.09 1.55 -3.42
N VAL A 64 -10.54 2.79 -3.19
CA VAL A 64 -11.96 3.10 -3.01
C VAL A 64 -12.41 3.91 -4.21
N TYR A 65 -13.26 3.30 -5.04
CA TYR A 65 -13.78 3.91 -6.26
C TYR A 65 -15.29 3.69 -6.34
N ASN A 66 -16.04 4.77 -6.57
CA ASN A 66 -17.51 4.74 -6.67
C ASN A 66 -18.20 4.01 -5.48
N ASN A 67 -17.73 4.26 -4.26
CA ASN A 67 -18.25 3.63 -3.04
C ASN A 67 -18.06 2.09 -2.99
N GLU A 68 -17.17 1.56 -3.84
CA GLU A 68 -16.75 0.17 -3.82
C GLU A 68 -15.28 0.08 -3.40
N VAL A 69 -14.91 -1.06 -2.80
CA VAL A 69 -13.58 -1.33 -2.28
C VAL A 69 -12.92 -2.41 -3.14
N PHE A 70 -11.71 -2.13 -3.60
CA PHE A 70 -10.91 -3.03 -4.43
C PHE A 70 -9.59 -3.34 -3.72
N ASP A 71 -9.31 -4.63 -3.54
CA ASP A 71 -8.03 -5.13 -3.05
C ASP A 71 -7.04 -5.21 -4.22
N LEU A 72 -6.06 -4.31 -4.21
CA LEU A 72 -5.08 -4.16 -5.29
C LEU A 72 -3.96 -5.21 -5.24
N LEU A 73 -3.82 -5.94 -4.13
CA LEU A 73 -2.83 -7.02 -3.98
C LEU A 73 -3.41 -8.40 -4.29
N ALA A 74 -4.73 -8.52 -4.36
CA ALA A 74 -5.39 -9.76 -4.69
C ALA A 74 -5.16 -10.17 -6.15
N LYS A 75 -4.76 -11.43 -6.34
CA LYS A 75 -4.65 -12.06 -7.66
C LYS A 75 -5.98 -12.69 -8.05
N ASP A 76 -6.36 -12.52 -9.31
CA ASP A 76 -7.47 -13.25 -9.89
C ASP A 76 -7.11 -14.73 -10.16
N ASN A 77 -8.08 -15.50 -10.65
CA ASN A 77 -7.88 -16.92 -10.99
C ASN A 77 -6.80 -17.15 -12.07
N SER A 78 -6.39 -16.10 -12.79
CA SER A 78 -5.31 -16.12 -13.79
C SER A 78 -3.96 -15.65 -13.24
N GLY A 79 -3.89 -15.32 -11.94
CA GLY A 79 -2.68 -14.85 -11.27
C GLY A 79 -2.37 -13.36 -11.49
N LYS A 80 -3.27 -12.60 -12.12
CA LYS A 80 -3.08 -11.18 -12.43
C LYS A 80 -3.64 -10.29 -11.32
N LEU A 81 -2.96 -9.17 -11.06
CA LEU A 81 -3.41 -8.13 -10.14
C LEU A 81 -4.43 -7.25 -10.87
N ASN A 82 -5.71 -7.49 -10.63
CA ASN A 82 -6.80 -6.82 -11.35
C ASN A 82 -7.74 -6.01 -10.42
N GLY A 83 -7.34 -5.80 -9.15
CA GLY A 83 -8.20 -5.14 -8.16
C GLY A 83 -9.44 -5.98 -7.84
N ILE A 84 -9.34 -6.91 -6.91
CA ILE A 84 -10.48 -7.77 -6.58
C ILE A 84 -11.46 -7.01 -5.69
N LYS A 85 -12.70 -6.87 -6.14
CA LYS A 85 -13.77 -6.26 -5.37
C LYS A 85 -13.97 -7.00 -4.05
N ARG A 86 -13.96 -6.28 -2.94
CA ARG A 86 -14.25 -6.79 -1.60
C ARG A 86 -15.55 -6.21 -1.06
N GLY A 87 -16.33 -7.05 -0.38
CA GLY A 87 -17.53 -6.61 0.31
C GLY A 87 -17.19 -5.96 1.65
N ILE A 88 -17.84 -4.83 1.96
CA ILE A 88 -17.81 -4.24 3.30
C ILE A 88 -18.84 -4.99 4.15
N MET A 89 -18.41 -5.53 5.29
CA MET A 89 -19.30 -6.18 6.25
C MET A 89 -19.40 -5.33 7.51
N THR A 90 -20.61 -5.04 7.96
CA THR A 90 -20.83 -4.40 9.26
C THR A 90 -20.97 -5.47 10.31
N ASN A 91 -20.07 -5.48 11.29
CA ASN A 91 -20.13 -6.44 12.39
C ASN A 91 -21.23 -6.05 13.40
N LYS A 92 -21.50 -6.94 14.36
CA LYS A 92 -22.55 -6.73 15.38
C LYS A 92 -22.32 -5.50 16.28
N GLU A 93 -21.11 -4.96 16.29
CA GLU A 93 -20.72 -3.75 17.03
C GLU A 93 -20.88 -2.47 16.18
N GLY A 94 -21.37 -2.58 14.95
CA GLY A 94 -21.51 -1.45 14.03
C GLY A 94 -20.20 -0.99 13.37
N LYS A 95 -19.10 -1.73 13.53
CA LYS A 95 -17.85 -1.44 12.83
C LYS A 95 -17.87 -2.07 11.44
N ASN A 96 -17.30 -1.36 10.48
CA ASN A 96 -17.14 -1.86 9.11
C ASN A 96 -15.80 -2.55 8.97
N ASP A 97 -15.83 -3.82 8.58
CA ASP A 97 -14.67 -4.65 8.32
C ASP A 97 -14.68 -5.11 6.86
N ILE A 98 -13.48 -5.25 6.28
CA ILE A 98 -13.29 -5.81 4.94
C ILE A 98 -12.58 -7.15 5.11
N PRO A 99 -13.32 -8.27 5.20
CA PRO A 99 -12.70 -9.58 5.36
C PRO A 99 -11.95 -9.98 4.08
N LEU A 100 -10.92 -10.82 4.24
CA LEU A 100 -10.14 -11.40 3.15
C LEU A 100 -9.26 -10.39 2.38
N LEU A 101 -8.85 -9.28 3.00
CA LEU A 101 -7.80 -8.45 2.43
C LEU A 101 -6.50 -9.25 2.27
N THR A 102 -5.88 -9.11 1.11
CA THR A 102 -4.59 -9.71 0.82
C THR A 102 -3.52 -8.89 1.50
N ASN A 103 -2.75 -9.55 2.37
CA ASN A 103 -1.58 -8.95 3.00
C ASN A 103 -0.32 -9.46 2.29
N ASP A 104 0.53 -8.54 1.85
CA ASP A 104 1.87 -8.90 1.41
C ASP A 104 2.78 -9.03 2.64
N SER A 105 3.13 -10.28 2.98
CA SER A 105 4.10 -10.61 4.03
C SER A 105 5.52 -10.80 3.49
N SER A 106 5.76 -10.48 2.20
CA SER A 106 7.03 -10.78 1.51
C SER A 106 8.18 -9.85 1.88
N LEU A 107 7.94 -8.82 2.70
CA LEU A 107 8.98 -7.87 3.13
C LEU A 107 9.89 -8.40 4.25
N ASP A 108 9.80 -9.69 4.60
CA ASP A 108 10.57 -10.37 5.65
C ASP A 108 11.66 -11.33 5.11
N ARG A 109 12.30 -11.01 3.98
CA ARG A 109 13.43 -11.81 3.45
C ARG A 109 14.68 -11.00 3.18
#